data_AF-A0A6G8U5V5-F1
#
_entry.id   AF-A0A6G8U5V5-F1
#
_cell.length_a   1.000
_cell.length_b   1.000
_cell.length_c   1.000
_cell.angle_alpha   90.00
_cell.angle_beta   90.00
_cell.angle_gamma   90.00
#
_symmetry.space_group_name_H-M   'P 1'
#
loop_
_entity.id
_entity.type
_entity.pdbx_description
1 polymer ?
#
loop_
_entity_poly.entity_id
_entity_poly.type
_entity_poly.pdbx_seq_one_letter_code
_entity_poly.pdbx_strand_id
1 'polypeptide(L)'
;MASVEVLHRREGVNLLQLEADIASVRTGSSIASISLPDYVEHTEGVSRVGALSAEAVIRDYESAAKEIEAMGTELIDAARKCEALTAQVHDAIAFMRETAAGYREEGRKIFRRIEECALFTEDVRKTCEQVKRRMTEGSVGQFSDDEPAPEEPELSGIAAHVSMTEVR
;
A
#
# COMPACT_ATOMS: atom_id res chain seq x y z
N MET A 1 -70.83 28.69 -11.21
CA MET A 1 -70.57 30.08 -10.81
C MET A 1 -69.10 30.17 -10.42
N ALA A 2 -68.32 30.98 -11.14
CA ALA A 2 -66.89 31.14 -10.90
C ALA A 2 -66.66 32.16 -9.79
N SER A 3 -65.97 31.79 -8.71
CA SER A 3 -65.51 32.72 -7.68
C SER A 3 -64.11 33.19 -8.05
N VAL A 4 -63.97 34.48 -8.35
CA VAL A 4 -62.69 35.14 -8.58
C VAL A 4 -62.24 35.75 -7.26
N GLU A 5 -61.17 35.23 -6.67
CA GLU A 5 -60.59 35.79 -5.45
C GLU A 5 -59.87 37.11 -5.76
N VAL A 6 -60.22 38.15 -5.01
CA VAL A 6 -59.64 39.49 -5.12
C VAL A 6 -58.26 39.47 -4.44
N LEU A 7 -57.20 39.52 -5.23
CA LEU A 7 -55.84 39.74 -4.72
C LEU A 7 -55.74 41.14 -4.10
N HIS A 8 -55.51 41.18 -2.80
CA HIS A 8 -55.32 42.42 -2.05
C HIS A 8 -54.05 43.12 -2.54
N ARG A 9 -54.20 44.39 -2.91
CA ARG A 9 -53.10 45.27 -3.31
C ARG A 9 -52.15 45.44 -2.13
N ARG A 10 -50.93 44.92 -2.25
CA ARG A 10 -49.89 44.99 -1.22
C ARG A 10 -49.59 46.46 -0.88
N GLU A 11 -49.65 46.80 0.41
CA GLU A 11 -49.26 48.10 0.95
C GLU A 11 -47.81 48.42 0.56
N GLY A 12 -47.54 49.71 0.27
CA GLY A 12 -46.25 50.18 -0.21
C GLY A 12 -45.11 49.87 0.75
N VAL A 13 -43.94 49.52 0.20
CA VAL A 13 -42.74 49.21 0.98
C VAL A 13 -42.28 50.47 1.73
N ASN A 14 -42.20 50.42 3.05
CA ASN A 14 -41.69 51.51 3.87
C ASN A 14 -40.15 51.57 3.74
N LEU A 15 -39.66 52.55 2.99
CA LEU A 15 -38.24 52.69 2.65
C LEU A 15 -37.34 52.83 3.89
N LEU A 16 -37.81 53.54 4.93
CA LEU A 16 -37.05 53.75 6.15
C LEU A 16 -36.90 52.47 6.97
N GLN A 17 -37.96 51.65 7.01
CA GLN A 17 -37.91 50.34 7.65
C GLN A 17 -36.94 49.41 6.91
N LEU A 18 -36.97 49.44 5.57
CA LEU A 18 -36.07 48.65 4.74
C LEU A 18 -34.60 49.05 4.94
N GLU A 19 -34.31 50.35 5.04
CA GLU A 19 -32.96 50.85 5.33
C GLU A 19 -32.46 50.42 6.72
N ALA A 20 -33.34 50.44 7.73
CA ALA A 20 -33.02 49.98 9.08
C ALA A 20 -32.76 48.46 9.14
N ASP A 21 -33.57 47.67 8.44
CA ASP A 21 -33.42 46.21 8.38
C ASP A 21 -32.11 45.80 7.68
N ILE A 22 -31.73 46.50 6.61
CA ILE A 22 -30.44 46.28 5.91
C ILE A 22 -29.26 46.65 6.81
N ALA A 23 -29.36 47.72 7.61
CA ALA A 23 -28.32 48.12 8.55
C ALA A 23 -28.18 47.09 9.69
N SER A 24 -29.28 46.51 10.16
CA SER A 24 -29.29 45.50 11.22
C SER A 24 -28.58 44.20 10.80
N VAL A 25 -28.82 43.72 9.58
CA VAL A 25 -28.17 42.51 9.02
C VAL A 25 -26.64 42.63 8.98
N ARG A 26 -26.09 43.84 8.83
CA ARG A 26 -24.63 44.07 8.82
C ARG A 26 -23.94 43.75 10.15
N THR A 27 -24.66 43.84 11.26
CA THR A 27 -24.04 43.70 12.60
C THR A 27 -24.03 42.26 13.08
N GLY A 28 -24.88 41.39 12.52
CA GLY A 28 -25.07 39.99 12.97
C GLY A 28 -24.50 38.92 12.05
N SER A 29 -24.09 39.26 10.82
CA SER A 29 -23.50 38.28 9.91
C SER A 29 -21.99 38.26 10.09
N SER A 30 -21.48 37.19 10.70
CA SER A 30 -20.05 36.87 10.78
C SER A 30 -19.47 36.47 9.40
N ILE A 31 -19.87 37.16 8.33
CA ILE A 31 -19.12 37.24 7.08
C ILE A 31 -18.02 38.24 7.37
N ALA A 32 -16.93 37.74 7.94
CA ALA A 32 -15.77 38.54 8.28
C ALA A 32 -15.41 39.42 7.06
N SER A 33 -15.19 40.70 7.35
CA SER A 33 -14.73 41.71 6.42
C SER A 33 -13.39 41.29 5.79
N ILE A 34 -13.43 40.44 4.77
CA ILE A 34 -12.34 40.33 3.82
C ILE A 34 -12.33 41.71 3.13
N SER A 35 -11.33 42.52 3.47
CA SER A 35 -11.03 43.73 2.73
C SER A 35 -10.98 43.35 1.26
N LEU A 36 -11.55 44.18 0.38
CA LEU A 36 -11.42 43.89 -1.03
C LEU A 36 -9.94 43.76 -1.39
N PRO A 37 -9.59 42.78 -2.24
CA PRO A 37 -8.23 42.67 -2.72
C PRO A 37 -7.76 43.97 -3.36
N ASP A 38 -6.47 44.28 -3.22
CA ASP A 38 -5.87 45.53 -3.71
C ASP A 38 -6.01 45.71 -5.23
N TYR A 39 -6.26 44.63 -5.96
CA TYR A 39 -6.46 44.64 -7.41
C TYR A 39 -7.90 45.00 -7.83
N VAL A 40 -8.83 45.17 -6.88
CA VAL A 40 -10.22 45.51 -7.18
C VAL A 40 -10.51 46.97 -6.86
N GLU A 41 -10.74 47.74 -7.92
CA GLU A 41 -11.14 49.13 -7.84
C GLU A 41 -12.53 49.32 -8.47
N HIS A 42 -13.36 50.14 -7.82
CA HIS A 42 -14.66 50.51 -8.36
C HIS A 42 -14.52 51.63 -9.39
N THR A 43 -15.16 51.49 -10.54
CA THR A 43 -15.26 52.58 -11.52
C THR A 43 -16.12 53.72 -10.98
N GLU A 44 -15.72 54.97 -11.26
CA GLU A 44 -16.48 56.16 -10.86
C GLU A 44 -17.89 56.16 -11.48
N GLY A 45 -18.90 56.54 -10.69
CA GLY A 45 -20.29 56.61 -11.14
C GLY A 45 -21.08 55.29 -11.07
N VAL A 46 -20.47 54.18 -10.62
CA VAL A 46 -21.19 52.92 -10.37
C VAL A 46 -22.21 53.11 -9.25
N SER A 47 -23.43 52.58 -9.46
CA SER A 47 -24.48 52.64 -8.44
C SER A 47 -24.07 51.86 -7.19
N ARG A 48 -24.57 52.27 -6.01
CA ARG A 48 -24.23 51.60 -4.74
C ARG A 48 -24.54 50.10 -4.77
N VAL A 49 -25.66 49.71 -5.38
CA VAL A 49 -26.03 48.30 -5.52
C VAL A 49 -25.06 47.57 -6.45
N GLY A 50 -24.70 48.18 -7.59
CA GLY A 50 -23.73 47.61 -8.53
C GLY A 50 -22.36 47.36 -7.89
N ALA A 51 -21.87 48.33 -7.11
CA ALA A 51 -20.62 48.19 -6.37
C ALA A 51 -20.71 47.01 -5.38
N LEU A 52 -21.75 46.96 -4.53
CA LEU A 52 -21.92 45.88 -3.55
C LEU A 52 -22.07 44.50 -4.20
N SER A 53 -22.78 44.41 -5.33
CA SER A 53 -22.91 43.16 -6.09
C SER A 53 -21.56 42.70 -6.66
N ALA A 54 -20.76 43.62 -7.19
CA ALA A 54 -19.42 43.31 -7.68
C ALA A 54 -18.49 42.84 -6.54
N GLU A 55 -18.53 43.52 -5.39
CA GLU A 55 -17.73 43.11 -4.23
C GLU A 55 -18.13 41.73 -3.70
N ALA A 56 -19.42 41.38 -3.70
CA ALA A 56 -19.88 40.07 -3.27
C ALA A 56 -19.30 38.96 -4.17
N VAL A 57 -19.37 39.16 -5.49
CA VAL A 57 -18.80 38.23 -6.47
C VAL A 57 -17.30 38.05 -6.24
N ILE A 58 -16.55 39.15 -6.09
CA ILE A 58 -15.11 39.07 -5.84
C ILE A 58 -14.79 38.28 -4.58
N ARG A 59 -15.54 38.48 -3.48
CA ARG A 59 -15.32 37.74 -2.23
C ARG A 59 -15.52 36.23 -2.41
N ASP A 60 -16.52 35.81 -3.18
CA ASP A 60 -16.78 34.40 -3.44
C ASP A 60 -15.64 33.77 -4.27
N TYR A 61 -15.17 34.47 -5.30
CA TYR A 61 -14.03 34.00 -6.11
C TYR A 61 -12.72 33.95 -5.33
N GLU A 62 -12.46 34.94 -4.48
CA GLU A 62 -11.30 34.94 -3.58
C GLU A 62 -11.35 33.80 -2.57
N SER A 63 -12.53 33.51 -2.01
CA SER A 63 -12.71 32.35 -1.12
C SER A 63 -12.40 31.05 -1.87
N ALA A 64 -12.95 30.88 -3.07
CA ALA A 64 -12.70 29.70 -3.90
C ALA A 64 -11.21 29.58 -4.29
N ALA A 65 -10.56 30.69 -4.61
CA ALA A 65 -9.12 30.71 -4.92
C ALA A 65 -8.29 30.21 -3.73
N LYS A 66 -8.58 30.68 -2.52
CA LYS A 66 -7.89 30.23 -1.30
C LYS A 66 -8.11 28.75 -1.01
N GLU A 67 -9.31 28.23 -1.26
CA GLU A 67 -9.59 26.80 -1.12
C GLU A 67 -8.83 25.96 -2.16
N ILE A 68 -8.69 26.44 -3.39
CA ILE A 68 -7.89 25.79 -4.44
C ILE A 68 -6.41 25.79 -4.06
N GLU A 69 -5.88 26.91 -3.54
CA GLU A 69 -4.50 26.99 -3.07
C GLU A 69 -4.24 26.03 -1.91
N ALA A 70 -5.16 25.97 -0.95
CA ALA A 70 -5.08 25.01 0.16
C ALA A 70 -5.07 23.56 -0.36
N MET A 71 -5.97 23.22 -1.28
CA MET A 71 -5.98 21.89 -1.93
C MET A 71 -4.64 21.59 -2.63
N GLY A 72 -4.05 22.58 -3.30
CA GLY A 72 -2.73 22.45 -3.92
C GLY A 72 -1.63 22.09 -2.91
N THR A 73 -1.65 22.70 -1.73
CA THR A 73 -0.68 22.41 -0.67
C THR A 73 -0.83 20.97 -0.15
N GLU A 74 -2.08 20.50 0.03
CA GLU A 74 -2.35 19.12 0.46
C GLU A 74 -1.89 18.09 -0.58
N LEU A 75 -2.08 18.37 -1.86
CA LEU A 75 -1.62 17.52 -2.96
C LEU A 75 -0.09 17.41 -3.01
N ILE A 76 0.63 18.52 -2.77
CA ILE A 76 2.10 18.51 -2.70
C ILE A 76 2.57 17.62 -1.55
N ASP A 77 1.94 17.74 -0.37
CA ASP A 77 2.29 16.92 0.79
C ASP A 77 1.95 15.44 0.57
N ALA A 78 0.83 15.14 -0.09
CA ALA A 78 0.49 13.79 -0.48
C ALA A 78 1.52 13.21 -1.47
N ALA A 79 1.93 13.98 -2.48
CA ALA A 79 2.93 13.55 -3.45
C ALA A 79 4.27 13.21 -2.76
N ARG A 80 4.74 14.07 -1.85
CA ARG A 80 5.96 13.82 -1.05
C ARG A 80 5.87 12.53 -0.24
N LYS A 81 4.71 12.25 0.36
CA LYS A 81 4.48 10.99 1.11
C LYS A 81 4.53 9.78 0.17
N CYS A 82 3.97 9.88 -1.03
CA CYS A 82 4.03 8.81 -2.03
C CYS A 82 5.47 8.54 -2.51
N GLU A 83 6.27 9.59 -2.73
CA GLU A 83 7.68 9.47 -3.08
C GLU A 83 8.48 8.77 -1.96
N ALA A 84 8.27 9.17 -0.70
CA ALA A 84 8.91 8.56 0.45
C ALA A 84 8.52 7.09 0.62
N LEU A 85 7.24 6.75 0.44
CA LEU A 85 6.76 5.37 0.49
C LEU A 85 7.40 4.53 -0.62
N THR A 86 7.51 5.08 -1.83
CA THR A 86 8.13 4.41 -2.97
C THR A 86 9.61 4.09 -2.69
N ALA A 87 10.35 5.04 -2.10
CA ALA A 87 11.73 4.80 -1.67
C ALA A 87 11.82 3.65 -0.66
N GLN A 88 10.97 3.64 0.37
CA GLN A 88 10.95 2.57 1.38
C GLN A 88 10.62 1.20 0.78
N VAL A 89 9.71 1.14 -0.19
CA VAL A 89 9.38 -0.10 -0.90
C VAL A 89 10.58 -0.62 -1.69
N HIS A 90 11.35 0.27 -2.33
CA HIS A 90 12.59 -0.15 -3.01
C HIS A 90 13.63 -0.73 -2.04
N ASP A 91 13.79 -0.13 -0.86
CA ASP A 91 14.69 -0.64 0.18
C ASP A 91 14.24 -2.03 0.66
N ALA A 92 12.94 -2.21 0.91
CA ALA A 92 12.39 -3.51 1.30
C ALA A 92 12.62 -4.58 0.21
N ILE A 93 12.43 -4.24 -1.07
CA ILE A 93 12.71 -5.15 -2.19
C ILE A 93 14.19 -5.54 -2.23
N ALA A 94 15.10 -4.58 -2.00
CA ALA A 94 16.53 -4.85 -1.97
C ALA A 94 16.87 -5.84 -0.84
N PHE A 95 16.36 -5.59 0.38
CA PHE A 95 16.52 -6.48 1.52
C PHE A 95 15.97 -7.90 1.26
N MET A 96 14.79 -8.02 0.65
CA MET A 96 14.21 -9.32 0.31
C MET A 96 15.06 -10.08 -0.71
N ARG A 97 15.61 -9.37 -1.71
CA ARG A 97 16.50 -9.96 -2.73
C ARG A 97 17.79 -10.47 -2.11
N GLU A 98 18.40 -9.70 -1.22
CA GLU A 98 19.59 -10.10 -0.48
C GLU A 98 19.31 -11.33 0.39
N THR A 99 18.20 -11.31 1.13
CA THR A 99 17.76 -12.46 1.95
C THR A 99 17.59 -13.71 1.10
N ALA A 100 16.89 -13.62 -0.04
CA ALA A 100 16.72 -14.74 -0.96
C ALA A 100 18.05 -15.22 -1.55
N ALA A 101 18.99 -14.32 -1.85
CA ALA A 101 20.33 -14.69 -2.31
C ALA A 101 21.10 -15.46 -1.23
N GLY A 102 21.00 -15.03 0.03
CA GLY A 102 21.57 -15.71 1.20
C GLY A 102 21.04 -17.14 1.34
N TYR A 103 19.72 -17.34 1.29
CA TYR A 103 19.13 -18.69 1.33
C TYR A 103 19.61 -19.59 0.19
N ARG A 104 19.74 -19.05 -1.03
CA ARG A 104 20.27 -19.83 -2.17
C ARG A 104 21.73 -20.23 -1.96
N GLU A 105 22.55 -19.37 -1.35
CA GLU A 105 23.95 -19.71 -1.05
C GLU A 105 24.06 -20.75 0.07
N GLU A 106 23.32 -20.60 1.17
CA GLU A 106 23.30 -21.60 2.23
C GLU A 106 22.79 -22.96 1.72
N GLY A 107 21.75 -22.96 0.88
CA GLY A 107 21.28 -24.17 0.19
C GLY A 107 22.38 -24.85 -0.64
N ARG A 108 23.19 -24.09 -1.39
CA ARG A 108 24.33 -24.63 -2.15
C ARG A 108 25.42 -25.22 -1.25
N LYS A 109 25.66 -24.66 -0.07
CA LYS A 109 26.64 -25.20 0.89
C LYS A 109 26.17 -26.54 1.46
N ILE A 110 24.91 -26.61 1.89
CA ILE A 110 24.32 -27.83 2.43
C ILE A 110 24.29 -28.92 1.36
N PHE A 111 23.85 -28.59 0.15
CA PHE A 111 23.83 -29.50 -0.99
C PHE A 111 25.19 -30.14 -1.24
N ARG A 112 26.26 -29.34 -1.35
CA ARG A 112 27.63 -29.84 -1.54
C ARG A 112 28.06 -30.77 -0.41
N ARG A 113 27.76 -30.43 0.84
CA ARG A 113 28.10 -31.27 1.99
C ARG A 113 27.38 -32.62 1.96
N ILE A 114 26.13 -32.66 1.50
CA ILE A 114 25.38 -33.91 1.32
C ILE A 114 26.05 -34.76 0.23
N GLU A 115 26.40 -34.17 -0.91
CA GLU A 115 27.10 -34.88 -1.99
C GLU A 115 28.45 -35.45 -1.54
N GLU A 116 29.25 -34.64 -0.83
CA GLU A 116 30.54 -35.07 -0.27
C GLU A 116 30.36 -36.25 0.70
N CYS A 117 29.38 -36.19 1.61
CA CYS A 117 29.08 -37.29 2.52
C CYS A 117 28.62 -38.56 1.78
N ALA A 118 27.82 -38.40 0.72
CA ALA A 118 27.34 -39.52 -0.09
C ALA A 118 28.50 -40.19 -0.85
N LEU A 119 29.38 -39.41 -1.48
CA LEU A 119 30.59 -39.92 -2.15
C LEU A 119 31.52 -40.63 -1.16
N PHE A 120 31.73 -40.06 0.02
CA PHE A 120 32.56 -40.68 1.03
C PHE A 120 32.01 -42.05 1.48
N THR A 121 30.68 -42.12 1.69
CA THR A 121 30.02 -43.38 2.06
C THR A 121 30.14 -44.42 0.96
N GLU A 122 30.09 -43.98 -0.30
CA GLU A 122 30.27 -44.84 -1.46
C GLU A 122 31.68 -45.44 -1.52
N ASP A 123 32.70 -44.64 -1.25
CA ASP A 123 34.09 -45.09 -1.23
C ASP A 123 34.34 -46.10 -0.09
N VAL A 124 33.72 -45.89 1.08
CA VAL A 124 33.74 -46.86 2.18
C VAL A 124 33.12 -48.18 1.73
N ARG A 125 31.93 -48.14 1.11
CA ARG A 125 31.24 -49.33 0.61
C ARG A 125 32.10 -50.12 -0.38
N LYS A 126 32.69 -49.44 -1.37
CA LYS A 126 33.60 -50.06 -2.35
C LYS A 126 34.83 -50.69 -1.67
N THR A 127 35.40 -50.01 -0.69
CA THR A 127 36.56 -50.51 0.05
C THR A 127 36.21 -51.76 0.86
N CYS A 128 35.07 -51.75 1.56
CA CYS A 128 34.57 -52.91 2.29
C CYS A 128 34.34 -54.12 1.36
N GLU A 129 33.70 -53.92 0.21
CA GLU A 129 33.51 -54.97 -0.80
C GLU A 129 34.83 -55.50 -1.36
N GLN A 130 35.83 -54.63 -1.57
CA GLN A 130 37.15 -55.04 -2.02
C GLN A 130 37.87 -55.90 -0.97
N VAL A 131 37.83 -55.51 0.32
CA VAL A 131 38.42 -56.29 1.42
C VAL A 131 37.72 -57.64 1.55
N LYS A 132 36.38 -57.66 1.54
CA LYS A 132 35.57 -58.88 1.58
C LYS A 132 35.98 -59.86 0.46
N ARG A 133 36.11 -59.35 -0.77
CA ARG A 133 36.53 -60.15 -1.93
C ARG A 133 37.92 -60.77 -1.73
N ARG A 134 38.90 -59.99 -1.24
CA ARG A 134 40.24 -60.51 -0.94
C ARG A 134 40.23 -61.61 0.11
N MET A 135 39.35 -61.50 1.11
CA MET A 135 39.19 -62.54 2.14
C MET A 135 38.61 -63.82 1.54
N THR A 136 37.58 -63.74 0.69
CA THR A 136 37.00 -64.91 0.03
C THR A 136 37.93 -65.54 -1.01
N GLU A 137 38.68 -64.73 -1.76
CA GLU A 137 39.64 -65.21 -2.77
C GLU A 137 40.94 -65.76 -2.13
N GLY A 138 41.36 -65.19 -1.00
CA GLY A 138 42.48 -65.71 -0.19
C GLY A 138 42.11 -66.90 0.69
N SER A 139 40.82 -67.19 0.87
CA SER A 139 40.28 -68.30 1.65
C SER A 139 39.88 -69.50 0.79
N VAL A 140 40.61 -69.80 -0.28
CA VAL A 140 40.55 -71.12 -0.92
C VAL A 140 41.22 -72.13 0.02
N GLY A 141 40.41 -72.59 0.98
CA GLY A 141 40.73 -73.57 2.01
C GLY A 141 39.48 -73.83 2.85
N GLN A 142 38.50 -74.51 2.25
CA GLN A 142 37.34 -75.21 2.85
C GLN A 142 36.66 -74.55 4.06
N PHE A 143 35.48 -73.97 3.84
CA PHE A 143 34.38 -74.09 4.80
C PHE A 143 33.11 -74.45 4.04
N SER A 144 32.53 -75.57 4.44
CA SER A 144 31.33 -76.21 3.91
C SER A 144 30.11 -75.29 4.03
N ASP A 145 29.29 -75.33 2.98
CA ASP A 145 27.95 -74.76 2.93
C ASP A 145 27.10 -75.21 4.12
N ASP A 146 26.71 -74.27 4.96
CA ASP A 146 25.47 -74.33 5.72
C ASP A 146 24.89 -72.91 5.76
N GLU A 147 23.92 -72.69 4.87
CA GLU A 147 23.14 -71.48 4.72
C GLU A 147 21.98 -71.48 5.74
N PRO A 148 21.76 -70.36 6.44
CA PRO A 148 20.40 -69.94 6.70
C PRO A 148 20.16 -68.55 6.11
N ALA A 149 19.06 -68.45 5.37
CA ALA A 149 18.59 -67.25 4.69
C ALA A 149 18.50 -66.03 5.63
N PRO A 150 18.85 -64.82 5.17
CA PRO A 150 18.53 -63.60 5.92
C PRO A 150 17.08 -63.20 5.65
N GLU A 151 16.27 -63.11 6.70
CA GLU A 151 14.98 -62.42 6.68
C GLU A 151 15.19 -60.94 6.32
N GLU A 152 14.42 -60.44 5.36
CA GLU A 152 14.37 -59.02 5.00
C GLU A 152 13.74 -58.21 6.14
N PRO A 153 14.40 -57.17 6.69
CA PRO A 153 13.70 -56.19 7.49
C PRO A 153 13.03 -55.19 6.54
N GLU A 154 11.70 -55.22 6.49
CA GLU A 154 10.88 -54.18 5.87
C GLU A 154 11.24 -52.81 6.45
N LEU A 155 11.98 -52.01 5.68
CA LEU A 155 12.14 -50.58 5.94
C LEU A 155 10.84 -49.89 5.53
N SER A 156 9.91 -49.81 6.49
CA SER A 156 8.78 -48.88 6.49
C SER A 156 9.29 -47.47 6.20
N GLY A 157 9.17 -47.05 4.94
CA GLY A 157 9.51 -45.71 4.49
C GLY A 157 8.76 -44.67 5.30
N ILE A 158 9.50 -43.80 5.99
CA ILE A 158 8.95 -42.57 6.55
C ILE A 158 8.70 -41.65 5.34
N ALA A 159 7.52 -41.78 4.75
CA ALA A 159 7.00 -40.82 3.80
C ALA A 159 6.74 -39.50 4.54
N ALA A 160 7.66 -38.55 4.41
CA ALA A 160 7.44 -37.17 4.83
C ALA A 160 6.37 -36.55 3.92
N HIS A 161 5.12 -36.64 4.34
CA HIS A 161 4.00 -35.95 3.72
C HIS A 161 4.10 -34.45 4.05
N VAL A 162 4.79 -33.67 3.24
CA VAL A 162 4.66 -32.21 3.25
C VAL A 162 3.59 -31.84 2.24
N SER A 163 2.36 -31.75 2.73
CA SER A 163 1.23 -31.18 1.98
C SER A 163 1.34 -29.66 2.03
N MET A 164 1.75 -29.03 0.93
CA MET A 164 1.51 -27.60 0.70
C MET A 164 0.21 -27.44 -0.09
N THR A 165 -0.86 -27.07 0.59
CA THR A 165 -2.08 -26.57 -0.05
C THR A 165 -2.27 -25.10 0.32
N GLU A 166 -1.99 -24.27 -0.69
CA GLU A 166 -2.61 -22.99 -1.06
C GLU A 166 -3.17 -22.10 0.07
N VAL A 167 -2.49 -20.97 0.29
CA VAL A 167 -3.10 -19.77 0.86
C VAL A 167 -3.60 -18.92 -0.30
N ARG A 168 -4.93 -18.75 -0.36
CA ARG A 168 -5.65 -17.82 -1.23
C ARG A 168 -5.83 -16.49 -0.53
#